data_AF-A0A2P4SFY7-F1
#
_entry.id   AF-A0A2P4SFY7-F1
#
_cell.length_a   1.000
_cell.length_b   1.000
_cell.length_c   1.000
_cell.angle_alpha   90.00
_cell.angle_beta   90.00
_cell.angle_gamma   90.00
#
_symmetry.space_group_name_H-M   'P 1'
#
loop_
_entity.id
_entity.type
_entity.pdbx_description
1 polymer ?
#
loop_
_entity_poly.entity_id
_entity_poly.type
_entity_poly.pdbx_seq_one_letter_code
_entity_poly.pdbx_strand_id
1 'polypeptide(L)' 'MGEQTGPPSRPSSPNPQERVVKCGWLKKQRSIMKNWQQRWFVLRGDQLFYYKDEEETKPQVKLLF' A
#
# COMPACT_ATOMS: atom_id res chain seq x y z
N MET A 1 39.14 -22.28 18.92
CA MET A 1 37.67 -22.44 18.94
C MET A 1 37.13 -21.34 19.85
N GLY A 2 36.38 -20.39 19.30
CA GLY A 2 35.79 -19.29 20.05
C GLY A 2 34.56 -18.83 19.29
N GLU A 3 33.41 -19.42 19.62
CA GLU A 3 32.13 -19.11 18.98
C GLU A 3 31.59 -17.80 19.58
N GLN A 4 31.52 -16.77 18.73
CA GLN A 4 30.89 -15.50 19.05
C GLN A 4 29.38 -15.65 18.80
N THR A 5 28.62 -15.97 19.85
CA THR A 5 27.16 -15.92 19.82
C THR A 5 26.70 -14.48 20.04
N GLY A 6 26.59 -13.72 18.94
CA GLY A 6 25.88 -12.44 18.94
C GLY A 6 24.38 -12.66 19.22
N PRO A 7 23.68 -11.72 19.87
CA PRO A 7 22.26 -11.87 20.17
C PRO A 7 21.44 -12.02 18.88
N PRO A 8 20.34 -12.79 18.88
CA PRO A 8 19.49 -12.94 17.71
C PRO A 8 18.97 -11.57 17.30
N SER A 9 19.21 -11.21 16.04
CA SER A 9 18.72 -10.01 15.38
C SER A 9 17.23 -9.87 15.66
N ARG A 10 16.86 -8.83 16.42
CA ARG A 10 15.47 -8.47 16.70
C ARG A 10 14.74 -8.42 15.35
N PRO A 11 13.58 -9.07 15.19
CA PRO A 11 12.80 -8.88 13.98
C PRO A 11 12.46 -7.39 13.92
N SER A 12 12.99 -6.71 12.91
CA SER A 12 12.63 -5.33 12.58
C SER A 12 11.11 -5.28 12.58
N SER A 13 10.54 -4.57 13.55
CA SER A 13 9.08 -4.49 13.67
C SER A 13 8.53 -4.02 12.32
N PRO A 14 7.51 -4.70 11.76
CA PRO A 14 7.00 -4.35 10.44
C PRO A 14 6.63 -2.88 10.46
N ASN A 15 7.18 -2.11 9.53
CA ASN A 15 6.99 -0.67 9.49
C ASN A 15 5.46 -0.41 9.46
N PRO A 16 4.88 0.30 10.45
CA PRO A 16 3.43 0.51 10.49
C PRO A 16 2.89 1.16 9.22
N GLN A 17 3.75 1.89 8.50
CA GLN A 17 3.46 2.54 7.23
C GLN A 17 3.22 1.56 6.07
N GLU A 18 3.68 0.31 6.18
CA GLU A 18 3.51 -0.71 5.14
C GLU A 18 2.22 -1.51 5.30
N ARG A 19 1.58 -1.47 6.48
CA ARG A 19 0.31 -2.17 6.69
C ARG A 19 -0.82 -1.50 5.92
N VAL A 20 -1.58 -2.33 5.22
CA VAL A 20 -2.86 -1.94 4.65
C VAL A 20 -3.83 -1.66 5.80
N VAL A 21 -4.30 -0.42 5.89
CA VAL A 21 -5.32 0.01 6.84
C VAL A 21 -6.71 -0.36 6.33
N LYS A 22 -6.93 -0.14 5.03
CA LYS A 22 -8.21 -0.44 4.37
C LYS A 22 -8.00 -0.66 2.87
N CYS A 23 -8.81 -1.53 2.29
CA CYS A 23 -8.92 -1.71 0.86
C CYS A 23 -10.38 -1.82 0.43
N GLY A 24 -10.66 -1.54 -0.85
CA GLY A 24 -12.01 -1.64 -1.38
C GLY A 24 -12.21 -0.98 -2.74
N TRP A 25 -13.28 -1.36 -3.41
CA TRP A 25 -13.73 -0.73 -4.64
C TRP A 25 -14.31 0.65 -4.36
N LEU A 26 -13.76 1.68 -5.00
CA LEU A 26 -14.33 3.04 -4.98
C LEU A 26 -14.40 3.60 -6.39
N LYS A 27 -15.29 4.57 -6.61
CA LYS A 27 -15.39 5.32 -7.86
C LYS A 27 -14.54 6.58 -7.76
N LYS A 28 -13.65 6.79 -8.73
CA LYS A 28 -12.82 7.99 -8.87
C LYS A 28 -13.23 8.79 -10.09
N GLN A 29 -13.46 10.07 -9.91
CA GLN A 29 -13.68 10.99 -11.02
C GLN A 29 -12.36 11.27 -11.74
N ARG A 30 -12.36 11.25 -13.08
CA ARG A 30 -11.23 11.75 -13.86
C ARG A 30 -11.10 13.26 -13.74
N SER A 31 -9.87 13.76 -13.81
CA SER A 31 -9.56 15.20 -13.63
C SER A 31 -10.16 16.09 -14.72
N ILE A 32 -10.33 15.56 -15.93
CA ILE A 32 -10.73 16.35 -17.12
C ILE A 32 -12.09 15.92 -17.67
N MET A 33 -12.47 14.65 -17.48
CA MET A 33 -13.71 14.07 -18.01
C MET A 33 -14.59 13.67 -16.82
N LYS A 34 -15.87 14.07 -16.79
CA LYS A 34 -16.88 13.71 -15.77
C LYS A 34 -17.27 12.21 -15.80
N ASN A 35 -16.31 11.35 -16.06
CA ASN A 35 -16.50 9.91 -16.09
C ASN A 35 -15.93 9.32 -14.79
N TRP A 36 -16.80 8.63 -14.05
CA TRP A 36 -16.46 7.94 -12.82
C TRP A 36 -15.94 6.54 -13.16
N GLN A 37 -14.73 6.23 -12.71
CA GLN A 37 -14.08 4.94 -12.95
C GLN A 37 -14.00 4.17 -11.64
N GLN A 38 -14.39 2.90 -11.67
CA GLN A 38 -14.20 2.00 -10.55
C GLN A 38 -12.73 1.55 -10.51
N ARG A 39 -12.12 1.67 -9.33
CA ARG A 39 -10.73 1.27 -9.05
C ARG A 39 -10.66 0.61 -7.69
N TRP A 40 -9.74 -0.32 -7.54
CA TRP A 40 -9.43 -0.91 -6.25
C TRP A 40 -8.49 0.02 -5.50
N PHE A 41 -8.91 0.51 -4.33
CA PHE A 41 -8.11 1.41 -3.51
C PHE A 41 -7.49 0.67 -2.36
N VAL A 42 -6.26 1.05 -2.01
CA VAL A 42 -5.52 0.51 -0.87
C VAL A 42 -4.88 1.67 -0.11
N LEU A 43 -5.25 1.82 1.15
CA LEU A 43 -4.67 2.80 2.07
C LEU A 43 -3.58 2.11 2.90
N ARG A 44 -2.34 2.61 2.81
CA ARG A 44 -1.19 2.14 3.60
C ARG A 44 -0.56 3.33 4.32
N GLY A 45 -0.61 3.35 5.64
CA GLY A 45 -0.24 4.54 6.43
C GLY A 45 -1.03 5.78 5.98
N ASP A 46 -0.31 6.77 5.49
CA ASP A 46 -0.76 8.07 4.97
C ASP A 46 -0.91 8.11 3.43
N GLN A 47 -0.68 6.98 2.76
CA GLN A 47 -0.58 6.89 1.32
C GLN A 47 -1.76 6.11 0.74
N LEU A 48 -2.41 6.68 -0.27
CA LEU A 48 -3.47 6.03 -1.00
C LEU A 48 -2.98 5.56 -2.36
N PHE A 49 -3.10 4.26 -2.59
CA PHE A 49 -2.81 3.63 -3.87
C PHE A 49 -4.12 3.24 -4.54
N TYR A 50 -4.13 3.23 -5.86
CA TYR A 50 -5.20 2.58 -6.61
C TYR A 50 -4.68 1.72 -7.76
N TYR A 51 -5.45 0.69 -8.04
CA TYR A 51 -5.16 -0.37 -8.99
C TYR A 51 -6.36 -0.54 -9.92
N LYS A 52 -6.14 -1.13 -11.10
CA LYS A 52 -7.25 -1.47 -12.00
C LYS A 52 -8.20 -2.45 -11.32
N ASP A 53 -7.65 -3.47 -10.67
CA ASP A 53 -8.31 -4.61 -10.07
C ASP A 53 -7.58 -5.05 -8.78
N GLU A 54 -8.16 -5.97 -8.00
CA GLU A 54 -7.60 -6.44 -6.71
C GLU A 54 -6.27 -7.20 -6.85
N GLU A 55 -6.11 -7.97 -7.92
CA GLU A 55 -4.94 -8.82 -8.18
C GLU A 55 -3.74 -8.06 -8.77
N GLU A 56 -3.94 -6.80 -9.20
CA GLU A 56 -2.88 -6.01 -9.80
C GLU A 56 -1.89 -5.56 -8.72
N THR A 57 -0.65 -6.02 -8.81
CA THR A 57 0.41 -5.72 -7.83
C THR A 57 1.11 -4.38 -8.06
N LYS A 58 0.91 -3.76 -9.23
CA LYS A 58 1.53 -2.49 -9.60
C LYS A 58 0.53 -1.33 -9.43
N PRO A 59 0.74 -0.40 -8.49
CA PRO A 59 -0.16 0.73 -8.32
C PRO A 59 -0.08 1.65 -9.53
N GLN A 60 -1.24 2.10 -10.03
CA GLN A 60 -1.28 3.04 -11.14
C GLN A 60 -0.83 4.44 -10.69
N VAL A 61 -1.22 4.85 -9.48
CA VAL A 61 -0.82 6.13 -8.88
C VAL A 61 -0.83 5.99 -7.35
N LYS A 62 0.09 6.71 -6.72
CA LYS A 62 0.13 6.97 -5.28
C LYS A 62 -0.27 8.42 -5.04
N LEU A 63 -1.32 8.63 -4.24
CA LEU A 63 -1.72 9.94 -3.74
C LEU A 63 -1.21 10.09 -2.31
N LEU A 64 -0.53 11.21 -2.06
CA LEU A 64 -0.25 11.70 -0.71
C LEU A 64 -1.42 12.59 -0.32
N PHE A 65 -2.02 12.35 0.84
CA PHE A 65 -3.05 13.21 1.39
C PHE A 65 -2.45 14.42 2.10
#